data_AF-A0A915NWW8-F1
#
_entry.id   AF-A0A915NWW8-F1
#
_cell.length_a   1.000
_cell.length_b   1.000
_cell.length_c   1.000
_cell.angle_alpha   90.00
_cell.angle_beta   90.00
_cell.angle_gamma   90.00
#
_symmetry.space_group_name_H-M   'P 1'
#
loop_
_entity.id
_entity.type
_entity.pdbx_description
1 polymer ?
#
loop_
_entity_poly.entity_id
_entity_poly.type
_entity_poly.pdbx_seq_one_letter_code
_entity_poly.pdbx_strand_id
1 'polypeptide(L)'
;MLLLKSCYINDSGFTCCNKQLENAMKKAMSGKDLLSSANHIQKMAEGSLGGKFETVVAFDDFAHKSHFKEGKSCKVEKNGQYALAWQP
;
A
#
# COMPACT_ATOMS: atom_id res chain seq x y z
N MET A 1 20.71 -2.49 -1.58
CA MET A 1 19.31 -2.21 -1.94
C MET A 1 19.17 -0.71 -2.14
N LEU A 2 19.20 -0.23 -3.38
CA LEU A 2 18.98 1.19 -3.67
C LEU A 2 17.47 1.44 -3.66
N LEU A 3 16.99 2.14 -2.64
CA LEU A 3 15.65 2.75 -2.69
C LEU A 3 15.67 3.77 -3.84
N LEU A 4 14.64 3.79 -4.68
CA LEU A 4 14.41 4.90 -5.61
C LEU A 4 14.43 6.20 -4.79
N LYS A 5 14.97 7.29 -5.33
CA LYS A 5 15.19 8.57 -4.60
C LYS A 5 13.94 9.12 -3.89
N SER A 6 12.75 8.69 -4.29
CA SER A 6 11.44 9.11 -3.78
C SER A 6 10.81 8.15 -2.75
N CYS A 7 11.48 7.06 -2.35
CA CYS A 7 10.95 6.07 -1.41
C CYS A 7 11.63 6.10 -0.04
N TYR A 8 10.89 5.70 0.97
CA TYR A 8 11.32 5.62 2.37
C TYR A 8 10.85 4.30 2.99
N ILE A 9 11.45 3.93 4.11
CA ILE A 9 10.97 2.85 4.98
C ILE A 9 10.03 3.46 6.00
N ASN A 10 8.80 2.94 6.10
CA ASN A 10 7.82 3.38 7.10
C ASN A 10 8.11 2.80 8.48
N ASP A 11 7.33 3.20 9.48
CA ASP A 11 7.51 2.77 10.88
C ASP A 11 7.36 1.25 11.07
N SER A 12 6.70 0.57 10.13
CA SER A 12 6.53 -0.88 10.11
C SER A 12 7.67 -1.62 9.36
N GLY A 13 8.71 -0.92 8.91
CA GLY A 13 9.84 -1.52 8.21
C GLY A 13 9.62 -1.80 6.72
N PHE A 14 8.54 -1.27 6.13
CA PHE A 14 8.19 -1.52 4.73
C PHE A 14 8.38 -0.29 3.84
N THR A 15 8.68 -0.55 2.57
CA THR A 15 8.91 0.51 1.57
C THR A 15 7.60 1.19 1.17
N CYS A 16 7.59 2.52 1.25
CA CYS A 16 6.57 3.38 0.66
C CYS A 16 7.20 4.53 -0.12
N CYS A 17 6.57 4.91 -1.22
CA CYS A 17 7.05 5.99 -2.08
C CYS A 17 6.10 7.21 -2.08
N ASN A 18 5.07 7.19 -1.22
CA ASN A 18 4.11 8.27 -1.10
C ASN A 18 3.41 8.27 0.28
N LYS A 19 3.48 9.39 1.01
CA LYS A 19 2.89 9.54 2.35
C LYS A 19 1.36 9.60 2.33
N GLN A 20 0.77 10.16 1.29
CA GLN A 20 -0.68 10.19 1.12
C GLN A 20 -1.24 8.78 0.88
N LEU A 21 -0.54 7.96 0.08
CA LEU A 21 -0.88 6.55 -0.12
C LEU A 21 -0.79 5.76 1.18
N GLU A 22 0.32 5.89 1.91
CA GLU A 22 0.51 5.23 3.22
C GLU A 22 -0.65 5.54 4.18
N ASN A 23 -1.02 6.82 4.30
CA ASN A 23 -2.12 7.26 5.14
C ASN A 23 -3.48 6.74 4.66
N ALA A 24 -3.72 6.72 3.35
CA ALA A 24 -4.94 6.17 2.76
C ALA A 24 -5.08 4.68 3.09
N MET A 25 -4.00 3.91 2.94
CA MET A 25 -3.97 2.48 3.24
C MET A 25 -4.24 2.21 4.73
N LYS A 26 -3.51 2.89 5.64
CA LYS A 26 -3.69 2.73 7.09
C LYS A 26 -5.10 3.10 7.55
N LYS A 27 -5.75 4.08 6.93
CA LYS A 27 -7.15 4.45 7.22
C LYS A 27 -8.16 3.42 6.68
N ALA A 28 -7.91 2.86 5.49
CA ALA A 28 -8.80 1.92 4.82
C ALA A 28 -8.78 0.51 5.45
N MET A 29 -7.66 0.10 6.04
CA MET A 29 -7.54 -1.18 6.74
C MET A 29 -8.40 -1.19 8.01
N SER A 30 -9.49 -1.96 7.96
CA SER A 30 -10.49 -2.05 9.04
C SER A 30 -10.33 -3.28 9.94
N GLY A 31 -9.45 -4.23 9.56
CA GLY A 31 -9.15 -5.43 10.35
C GLY A 31 -10.21 -6.53 10.31
N LYS A 32 -11.37 -6.32 9.67
CA LYS A 32 -12.49 -7.29 9.69
C LYS A 32 -12.38 -8.38 8.62
N ASP A 33 -12.08 -7.98 7.38
CA ASP A 33 -12.06 -8.85 6.21
C ASP A 33 -11.00 -8.34 5.20
N LEU A 34 -10.27 -9.27 4.57
CA LEU A 34 -9.18 -8.96 3.64
C LEU A 34 -9.70 -8.31 2.37
N LEU A 35 -10.78 -8.85 1.79
CA LEU A 35 -11.34 -8.36 0.53
C LEU A 35 -11.91 -6.95 0.70
N SER A 36 -12.64 -6.72 1.79
CA SER A 36 -13.17 -5.40 2.14
C SER A 36 -12.06 -4.36 2.32
N SER A 37 -10.96 -4.76 2.99
CA SER A 37 -9.79 -3.90 3.15
C SER A 37 -9.12 -3.61 1.81
N ALA A 38 -8.95 -4.61 0.94
CA ALA A 38 -8.37 -4.45 -0.38
C ALA A 38 -9.20 -3.46 -1.25
N ASN A 39 -10.53 -3.67 -1.29
CA ASN A 39 -11.46 -2.81 -2.03
C ASN A 39 -11.43 -1.35 -1.50
N HIS A 40 -11.41 -1.16 -0.18
CA HIS A 40 -11.35 0.17 0.40
C HIS A 40 -10.01 0.87 0.14
N ILE A 41 -8.89 0.15 0.23
CA ILE A 41 -7.56 0.70 -0.08
C ILE A 41 -7.53 1.16 -1.53
N GLN A 42 -7.95 0.32 -2.48
CA GLN A 42 -7.97 0.67 -3.89
C GLN A 42 -8.82 1.92 -4.11
N LYS A 43 -10.08 1.94 -3.64
CA LYS A 43 -10.97 3.09 -3.79
C LYS A 43 -10.39 4.38 -3.22
N MET A 44 -9.76 4.31 -2.05
CA MET A 44 -9.13 5.48 -1.42
C MET A 44 -7.89 5.96 -2.17
N ALA A 45 -7.07 5.04 -2.68
CA ALA A 45 -5.88 5.35 -3.48
C ALA A 45 -6.27 6.02 -4.81
N GLU A 46 -7.21 5.43 -5.54
CA GLU A 46 -7.73 5.96 -6.81
C GLU A 46 -8.36 7.35 -6.62
N GLY A 47 -9.16 7.53 -5.57
CA GLY A 47 -9.78 8.82 -5.26
C GLY A 47 -8.79 9.91 -4.80
N SER A 48 -7.70 9.52 -4.12
CA SER A 48 -6.72 10.47 -3.58
C SER A 48 -5.62 10.84 -4.57
N LEU A 49 -5.24 9.92 -5.45
CA LEU A 49 -4.02 10.00 -6.26
C LEU A 49 -4.28 9.90 -7.77
N GLY A 50 -5.51 9.58 -8.17
CA GLY A 50 -5.92 9.43 -9.56
C GLY A 50 -5.39 8.17 -10.25
N GLY A 51 -6.10 7.76 -11.30
CA GLY A 51 -5.81 6.54 -12.05
C GLY A 51 -6.15 5.26 -11.29
N LYS A 52 -5.85 4.10 -11.89
CA LYS A 52 -6.16 2.78 -11.33
C LYS A 52 -5.09 2.31 -10.36
N PHE A 53 -5.49 1.60 -9.32
CA PHE A 53 -4.59 0.96 -8.37
C PHE A 53 -4.89 -0.53 -8.25
N GLU A 54 -3.84 -1.31 -7.99
CA GLU A 54 -3.93 -2.71 -7.59
C GLU A 54 -3.60 -2.82 -6.10
N THR A 55 -4.23 -3.77 -5.41
CA THR A 55 -4.05 -3.96 -3.97
C THR A 55 -4.02 -5.44 -3.61
N VAL A 56 -3.13 -5.79 -2.68
CA VAL A 56 -3.06 -7.09 -2.02
C VAL A 56 -3.16 -6.88 -0.52
N VAL A 57 -3.99 -7.66 0.17
CA VAL A 57 -4.08 -7.69 1.64
C VAL A 57 -3.96 -9.14 2.10
N ALA A 58 -3.16 -9.38 3.14
CA ALA A 58 -2.88 -10.71 3.67
C ALA A 58 -2.83 -10.71 5.20
N PHE A 59 -3.03 -11.89 5.79
CA PHE A 59 -2.88 -12.11 7.24
C PHE A 59 -1.41 -12.19 7.68
N ASP A 60 -0.51 -12.54 6.77
CA ASP A 60 0.93 -12.66 7.04
C ASP A 60 1.72 -11.86 6.03
N ASP A 61 3.00 -11.64 6.34
CA ASP A 61 3.89 -10.91 5.47
C ASP A 61 4.14 -11.66 4.14
N PHE A 62 4.37 -10.90 3.08
CA PHE A 62 4.62 -11.44 1.74
C PHE A 62 5.67 -10.64 0.98
N ALA A 63 6.51 -11.34 0.22
CA ALA A 63 7.40 -10.73 -0.76
C ALA A 63 6.62 -10.32 -2.02
N HIS A 64 7.01 -9.23 -2.66
CA HIS A 64 6.44 -8.81 -3.94
C HIS A 64 7.50 -8.17 -4.83
N LYS A 65 7.23 -8.17 -6.14
CA LYS A 65 7.94 -7.39 -7.15
C LYS A 65 6.90 -6.87 -8.14
N SER A 66 6.84 -5.57 -8.35
CA SER A 66 5.93 -4.95 -9.30
C SER A 66 6.62 -3.87 -10.12
N HIS A 67 6.09 -3.64 -11.32
CA HIS A 67 6.31 -2.39 -12.05
C HIS A 67 5.25 -1.40 -11.58
N PHE A 68 5.66 -0.17 -11.29
CA PHE A 68 4.76 0.86 -10.80
C PHE A 68 5.20 2.24 -11.27
N LYS A 69 4.24 3.16 -11.40
CA LYS A 69 4.53 4.57 -11.66
C LYS A 69 5.29 5.20 -10.51
N GLU A 70 6.23 6.09 -10.82
CA GLU A 70 7.08 6.74 -9.82
C GLU A 70 6.25 7.36 -8.68
N GLY A 71 6.62 7.04 -7.43
CA GLY A 71 5.92 7.55 -6.26
C GLY A 71 4.50 7.00 -6.05
N LYS A 72 4.15 5.85 -6.64
CA LYS A 72 2.80 5.26 -6.53
C LYS A 72 2.82 3.79 -6.09
N SER A 73 3.67 3.47 -5.11
CA SER A 73 3.71 2.15 -4.45
C SER A 73 3.93 2.32 -2.94
N CYS A 74 3.27 1.49 -2.13
CA CYS A 74 3.44 1.46 -0.68
C CYS A 74 3.00 0.13 -0.09
N LYS A 75 3.79 -0.38 0.85
CA LYS A 75 3.44 -1.53 1.70
C LYS A 75 3.34 -1.09 3.15
N VAL A 76 2.31 -1.52 3.85
CA VAL A 76 2.06 -1.19 5.26
C VAL A 76 1.67 -2.43 6.06
N GLU A 77 1.88 -2.37 7.36
CA GLU A 77 1.29 -3.28 8.33
C GLU A 77 0.34 -2.50 9.23
N LYS A 78 -0.75 -3.15 9.63
CA LYS A 78 -1.67 -2.65 10.66
C LYS A 78 -2.38 -3.81 11.35
N ASN A 79 -2.22 -3.89 12.67
CA ASN A 79 -2.87 -4.88 13.53
C ASN A 79 -2.61 -6.34 13.07
N GLY A 80 -1.39 -6.64 12.64
CA GLY A 80 -0.99 -7.96 12.14
C GLY A 80 -1.45 -8.26 10.71
N GLN A 81 -2.14 -7.34 10.03
CA GLN A 81 -2.45 -7.47 8.60
C GLN A 81 -1.46 -6.69 7.75
N TYR A 82 -1.15 -7.21 6.58
CA TYR A 82 -0.20 -6.64 5.64
C TYR A 82 -0.92 -6.23 4.37
N ALA A 83 -0.63 -5.03 3.87
CA ALA A 83 -1.22 -4.55 2.63
C ALA A 83 -0.17 -3.93 1.73
N LEU A 84 -0.31 -4.17 0.42
CA LEU A 84 0.45 -3.55 -0.64
C LEU A 84 -0.52 -2.88 -1.60
N ALA A 85 -0.25 -1.64 -1.99
CA ALA A 85 -0.94 -0.98 -3.09
C ALA A 85 0.06 -0.37 -4.06
N TRP A 86 -0.21 -0.50 -5.36
CA TRP A 86 0.59 0.13 -6.40
C TRP A 86 -0.27 0.56 -7.59
N GLN A 87 0.22 1.57 -8.31
CA GLN A 87 -0.32 1.96 -9.60
C GLN A 87 0.57 1.39 -10.71
N PRO A 88 0.05 0.49 -11.57
CA PRO A 88 0.75 0.03 -12.75
C PRO A 88 1.17 1.17 -13.68
#